data_AF-A0A7V8AI62-F1
#
_entry.id   AF-A0A7V8AI62-F1
#
_cell.length_a   1.000
_cell.length_b   1.000
_cell.length_c   1.000
_cell.angle_alpha   90.00
_cell.angle_beta   90.00
_cell.angle_gamma   90.00
#
_symmetry.space_group_name_H-M   'P 1'
#
loop_
_entity.id
_entity.type
_entity.pdbx_description
1 polymer ?
#
loop_
_entity_poly.entity_id
_entity_poly.type
_entity_poly.pdbx_seq_one_letter_code
_entity_poly.pdbx_strand_id
1 'polypeptide(L)'
;MHDHPSPNHDMRPAGQGVDMLVLHYTGMPDASAAFARLTDPAAKVSAHYALDEDGTVLQMVAEERRAWHAGESCWRGWTDINARSIGIEMVN
;
A
#
# COMPACT_ATOMS: atom_id res chain seq x y z
N MET A 1 -5.57 -15.43 0.97
CA MET A 1 -5.41 -14.02 1.38
C MET A 1 -5.62 -13.99 2.88
N HIS A 2 -4.68 -13.43 3.63
CA HIS A 2 -4.76 -13.30 5.09
C HIS A 2 -4.84 -11.83 5.47
N ASP A 3 -5.61 -11.51 6.51
CA ASP A 3 -5.70 -10.14 7.02
C ASP A 3 -4.45 -9.81 7.84
N HIS A 4 -3.82 -8.66 7.55
CA HIS A 4 -2.70 -8.12 8.31
C HIS A 4 -2.82 -6.58 8.37
N PRO A 5 -3.80 -6.04 9.11
CA PRO A 5 -4.22 -4.66 8.97
C PRO A 5 -3.11 -3.66 9.33
N SER A 6 -2.91 -2.67 8.45
CA SER A 6 -2.06 -1.51 8.72
C SER A 6 -2.90 -0.35 9.29
N PRO A 7 -2.42 0.35 10.34
CA PRO A 7 -3.09 1.55 10.84
C PRO A 7 -2.87 2.78 9.94
N ASN A 8 -1.94 2.69 8.98
CA ASN A 8 -1.46 3.80 8.16
C ASN A 8 -2.36 4.00 6.95
N HIS A 9 -3.58 4.48 7.16
CA HIS A 9 -4.52 4.77 6.08
C HIS A 9 -5.52 5.85 6.48
N ASP A 10 -6.18 6.44 5.52
CA ASP A 10 -7.30 7.35 5.76
C ASP A 10 -8.39 7.18 4.71
N MET A 11 -9.43 8.02 4.79
CA MET A 11 -10.53 7.99 3.83
C MET A 11 -10.06 8.54 2.48
N ARG A 12 -10.46 7.89 1.40
CA ARG A 12 -10.32 8.47 0.06
C ARG A 12 -11.12 9.77 -0.03
N PRO A 13 -10.62 10.79 -0.74
CA PRO A 13 -11.42 11.98 -1.08
C PRO A 13 -12.73 11.59 -1.78
N ALA A 14 -13.82 12.28 -1.45
CA ALA A 14 -15.13 11.99 -2.04
C ALA A 14 -15.12 12.18 -3.56
N GLY A 15 -15.78 11.27 -4.29
CA GLY A 15 -15.86 11.31 -5.76
C GLY A 15 -14.58 10.89 -6.48
N GLN A 16 -13.53 10.52 -5.76
CA GLN A 16 -12.28 10.05 -6.34
C GLN A 16 -12.31 8.51 -6.49
N GLY A 17 -12.47 8.04 -7.73
CA GLY A 17 -12.39 6.62 -8.07
C GLY A 17 -10.96 6.10 -8.12
N VAL A 18 -10.81 4.80 -7.92
CA VAL A 18 -9.56 4.07 -8.16
C VAL A 18 -9.46 3.69 -9.63
N ASP A 19 -8.37 4.09 -10.29
CA ASP A 19 -8.11 3.78 -11.70
C ASP A 19 -6.65 3.41 -11.99
N MET A 20 -5.85 3.21 -10.95
CA MET A 20 -4.43 2.89 -11.04
C MET A 20 -4.07 1.70 -10.14
N LEU A 21 -3.18 0.85 -10.66
CA LEU A 21 -2.44 -0.13 -9.89
C LEU A 21 -0.98 0.32 -9.83
N VAL A 22 -0.40 0.39 -8.64
CA VAL A 22 1.01 0.74 -8.45
C VAL A 22 1.72 -0.44 -7.82
N LEU A 23 2.69 -1.00 -8.54
CA LEU A 23 3.51 -2.11 -8.09
C LEU A 23 4.82 -1.57 -7.50
N HIS A 24 5.18 -2.09 -6.34
CA HIS A 24 6.40 -1.74 -5.61
C HIS A 24 7.14 -3.01 -5.21
N TYR A 25 8.41 -2.85 -4.86
CA TYR A 25 9.18 -3.84 -4.12
C TYR A 25 9.59 -3.22 -2.78
N THR A 26 9.65 -4.04 -1.73
CA THR A 26 9.80 -3.52 -0.36
C THR A 26 11.23 -3.03 -0.07
N GLY A 27 12.24 -3.64 -0.71
CA GLY A 27 13.66 -3.36 -0.46
C GLY A 27 14.09 -3.66 0.97
N MET A 28 13.34 -4.49 1.68
CA MET A 28 13.58 -4.89 3.06
C MET A 28 14.27 -6.25 3.12
N PRO A 29 15.01 -6.58 4.20
CA PRO A 29 15.78 -7.83 4.26
C PRO A 29 14.95 -9.12 4.16
N ASP A 30 13.70 -9.07 4.61
CA ASP A 30 12.76 -10.18 4.60
C ASP A 30 11.31 -9.69 4.72
N ALA A 31 10.37 -10.62 4.56
CA ALA A 31 8.94 -10.38 4.68
C ALA A 31 8.53 -9.85 6.05
N SER A 32 9.11 -10.37 7.13
CA SER A 32 8.81 -9.92 8.49
C SER A 32 9.16 -8.45 8.67
N ALA A 33 10.31 -8.01 8.18
CA ALA A 33 10.76 -6.64 8.24
C ALA A 33 9.91 -5.72 7.34
N ALA A 34 9.52 -6.20 6.16
CA ALA A 34 8.60 -5.49 5.28
C ALA A 34 7.22 -5.27 5.94
N PHE A 35 6.61 -6.32 6.48
CA PHE A 35 5.28 -6.25 7.09
C PHE A 35 5.30 -5.43 8.39
N ALA A 36 6.36 -5.54 9.19
CA ALA A 36 6.58 -4.69 10.35
C ALA A 36 6.64 -3.21 9.94
N ARG A 37 7.38 -2.87 8.88
CA ARG A 37 7.48 -1.49 8.39
C ARG A 37 6.12 -0.97 7.88
N LEU A 38 5.39 -1.77 7.11
CA LEU A 38 4.09 -1.39 6.53
C LEU A 38 2.97 -1.26 7.58
N THR A 39 3.19 -1.76 8.79
CA THR A 39 2.24 -1.67 9.91
C THR A 39 2.72 -0.77 11.05
N ASP A 40 3.94 -0.23 10.99
CA ASP A 40 4.48 0.70 11.98
C ASP A 40 3.82 2.09 11.86
N PRO A 41 3.06 2.55 12.87
CA PRO A 41 2.45 3.88 12.84
C PRO A 41 3.44 5.03 12.68
N ALA A 42 4.69 4.86 13.14
CA ALA A 42 5.73 5.87 13.04
C ALA A 42 6.29 5.98 11.62
N ALA A 43 6.27 4.89 10.84
CA ALA A 43 6.76 4.86 9.48
C ALA A 43 5.85 5.62 8.50
N LYS A 44 4.54 5.71 8.80
CA LYS A 44 3.53 6.39 7.98
C LYS A 44 3.54 5.94 6.52
N VAL A 45 3.75 4.65 6.30
CA VAL A 45 3.64 3.99 5.00
C VAL A 45 2.79 2.73 5.12
N SER A 46 2.12 2.37 4.05
CA SER A 46 1.32 1.14 3.94
C SER A 46 1.03 0.86 2.47
N ALA A 47 0.56 -0.36 2.18
CA ALA A 47 0.00 -0.74 0.90
C ALA A 47 -1.36 -1.40 1.10
N HIS A 48 -2.11 -1.63 0.01
CA HIS A 48 -3.36 -2.40 0.12
C HIS A 48 -3.05 -3.88 0.26
N TYR A 49 -2.04 -4.34 -0.51
CA TYR A 49 -1.59 -5.71 -0.52
C TYR A 49 -0.08 -5.80 -0.37
N ALA A 50 0.39 -6.81 0.35
CA ALA A 50 1.78 -7.21 0.37
C ALA A 50 1.89 -8.70 0.00
N LEU A 51 2.88 -9.04 -0.83
CA LEU A 51 3.15 -10.37 -1.31
C LEU A 51 4.50 -10.85 -0.80
N ASP A 52 4.51 -12.02 -0.19
CA ASP A 52 5.73 -12.73 0.16
C ASP A 52 6.27 -13.54 -1.04
N GLU A 53 7.53 -13.95 -0.99
CA GLU A 53 8.20 -14.71 -2.04
C GLU A 53 7.58 -16.09 -2.27
N ASP A 54 6.92 -16.65 -1.24
CA ASP A 54 6.21 -17.94 -1.31
C ASP A 54 4.81 -17.85 -1.96
N GLY A 55 4.40 -16.64 -2.38
CA GLY A 55 3.08 -16.36 -2.95
C GLY A 55 1.99 -16.06 -1.91
N THR A 56 2.34 -15.98 -0.62
CA THR A 56 1.41 -15.51 0.41
C THR A 56 1.00 -14.07 0.12
N VAL A 57 -0.32 -13.82 0.13
CA VAL A 57 -0.89 -12.49 -0.05
C VAL A 57 -1.53 -12.02 1.24
N LEU A 58 -1.06 -10.89 1.75
CA LEU A 58 -1.62 -10.18 2.89
C LEU A 58 -2.44 -8.98 2.43
N GLN A 59 -3.66 -8.84 2.96
CA GLN A 59 -4.45 -7.63 2.82
C GLN A 59 -4.23 -6.73 4.03
N MET A 60 -3.68 -5.53 3.80
CA MET A 60 -3.29 -4.61 4.86
C MET A 60 -4.22 -3.40 4.98
N VAL A 61 -4.74 -2.91 3.85
CA VAL A 61 -5.67 -1.77 3.81
C VAL A 61 -6.82 -2.13 2.86
N ALA A 62 -8.05 -1.92 3.31
CA ALA A 62 -9.24 -2.13 2.48
C ALA A 62 -9.22 -1.19 1.26
N GLU A 63 -9.68 -1.65 0.09
CA GLU A 63 -9.55 -0.92 -1.18
C GLU A 63 -10.31 0.42 -1.18
N GLU A 64 -11.41 0.52 -0.42
CA GLU A 64 -12.19 1.74 -0.23
C GLU A 64 -11.44 2.83 0.57
N ARG A 65 -10.35 2.46 1.25
CA ARG A 65 -9.48 3.38 2.00
C ARG A 65 -8.24 3.72 1.19
N ARG A 66 -7.63 4.86 1.52
CA ARG A 66 -6.38 5.32 0.91
C ARG A 66 -5.20 4.79 1.73
N ALA A 67 -4.47 3.81 1.19
CA ALA A 67 -3.16 3.43 1.71
C ALA A 67 -2.10 4.49 1.37
N TRP A 68 -0.97 4.48 2.09
CA TRP A 68 0.10 5.48 1.98
C TRP A 68 1.36 4.87 1.36
N HIS A 69 1.36 4.62 0.04
CA HIS A 69 2.45 3.91 -0.67
C HIS A 69 3.18 4.76 -1.71
N ALA A 70 2.53 5.77 -2.29
CA ALA A 70 3.03 6.50 -3.46
C ALA A 70 3.76 7.81 -3.13
N GLY A 71 3.78 8.23 -1.86
CA GLY A 71 4.39 9.50 -1.43
C GLY A 71 3.90 10.71 -2.23
N GLU A 72 4.79 11.71 -2.39
CA GLU A 72 4.60 12.80 -3.34
C GLU A 72 4.86 12.29 -4.76
N SER A 73 3.80 12.14 -5.55
CA SER A 73 3.86 11.56 -6.89
C SER A 73 2.83 12.18 -7.84
N CYS A 74 3.09 12.06 -9.15
CA CYS A 74 2.16 12.47 -10.19
C CYS A 74 2.14 11.51 -11.38
N TRP A 75 0.98 11.38 -12.02
CA TRP A 75 0.78 10.57 -13.22
C TRP A 75 -0.37 11.12 -14.04
N ARG A 76 -0.17 11.31 -15.35
CA ARG A 76 -1.19 11.82 -16.29
C ARG A 76 -1.91 13.10 -15.81
N GLY A 77 -1.16 14.00 -15.19
CA GLY A 77 -1.70 15.26 -14.66
C GLY A 77 -2.41 15.14 -13.30
N TRP A 78 -2.56 13.94 -12.75
CA TRP A 78 -3.07 13.73 -11.40
C TRP A 78 -1.93 13.73 -10.38
N THR A 79 -2.15 14.43 -9.27
CA THR A 79 -1.36 14.34 -8.04
C THR A 79 -2.13 13.53 -6.99
N ASP A 80 -1.51 13.25 -5.84
CA ASP A 80 -2.07 12.38 -4.79
C ASP A 80 -2.47 11.00 -5.33
N ILE A 81 -1.47 10.29 -5.86
CA ILE A 81 -1.68 8.97 -6.49
C ILE A 81 -2.27 7.96 -5.51
N ASN A 82 -1.96 8.06 -4.21
CA ASN A 82 -2.56 7.24 -3.16
C ASN A 82 -4.10 7.24 -3.24
N ALA A 83 -4.71 8.42 -3.44
CA ALA A 83 -6.17 8.55 -3.49
C ALA A 83 -6.82 7.85 -4.69
N ARG A 84 -6.06 7.59 -5.76
CA ARG A 84 -6.55 6.99 -7.02
C ARG A 84 -6.06 5.58 -7.29
N SER A 85 -5.27 5.01 -6.39
CA SER A 85 -4.59 3.75 -6.68
C SER A 85 -4.74 2.70 -5.61
N ILE A 86 -4.50 1.47 -6.06
CA ILE A 86 -4.17 0.32 -5.23
C ILE A 86 -2.65 0.10 -5.30
N GLY A 87 -1.96 0.30 -4.18
CA GLY A 87 -0.57 -0.12 -3.97
C GLY A 87 -0.44 -1.61 -3.63
N ILE A 88 0.45 -2.28 -4.34
CA ILE A 88 0.87 -3.67 -4.11
C ILE A 88 2.38 -3.69 -3.86
N GLU A 89 2.80 -4.24 -2.73
CA GLU A 89 4.21 -4.41 -2.34
C GLU A 89 4.65 -5.86 -2.50
N MET A 90 5.79 -6.10 -3.13
CA MET A 90 6.37 -7.44 -3.25
C MET A 90 7.67 -7.52 -2.44
N VAL A 91 7.81 -8.53 -1.60
CA VAL A 91 9.09 -8.86 -0.96
C VAL A 91 10.08 -9.28 -2.06
N ASN A 92 11.34 -8.81 -1.96
CA ASN A 92 12.40 -9.02 -2.94
C ASN A 92 13.76 -9.20 -2.26
#